data_AF-A0A1B0DKP1-F1
#
_entry.id   AF-A0A1B0DKP1-F1
#
_cell.length_a   1.000
_cell.length_b   1.000
_cell.length_c   1.000
_cell.angle_alpha   90.00
_cell.angle_beta   90.00
_cell.angle_gamma   90.00
#
_symmetry.space_group_name_H-M   'P 1'
#
loop_
_entity.id
_entity.type
_entity.pdbx_description
1 polymer ?
#
loop_
_entity_poly.entity_id
_entity_poly.type
_entity_poly.pdbx_seq_one_letter_code
_entity_poly.pdbx_strand_id
1 'polypeptide(L)'
;MNKSNLNLEDNGARHTFSEAVGKNVANPTAMLLCATKMLRHVNLQPYSDLILNAVGSVLKAGKVRTKDLGGQSTTNEFTFAVIANLG
;
A
#
# COMPACT_ATOMS: atom_id res chain seq x y z
N MET A 1 24.22 -37.19 22.78
CA MET A 1 24.14 -35.81 22.27
C MET A 1 24.58 -35.81 20.82
N ASN A 2 23.68 -35.53 19.87
CA ASN A 2 23.99 -34.67 18.72
C ASN A 2 22.66 -34.17 18.12
N LYS A 3 22.23 -32.99 18.55
CA LYS A 3 21.09 -32.27 17.97
C LYS A 3 21.65 -31.37 16.86
N SER A 4 21.56 -31.78 15.60
CA SER A 4 21.87 -30.86 14.48
C SER A 4 21.22 -31.21 13.13
N ASN A 5 20.16 -32.02 13.12
CA ASN A 5 19.42 -32.36 11.89
C ASN A 5 18.02 -31.73 11.84
N LEU A 6 17.90 -30.41 12.03
CA LEU A 6 16.64 -29.72 11.73
C LEU A 6 16.83 -28.23 11.42
N ASN A 7 17.56 -27.92 10.34
CA ASN A 7 17.43 -26.62 9.69
C ASN A 7 16.21 -26.69 8.77
N LEU A 8 15.02 -26.64 9.37
CA LEU A 8 13.78 -26.31 8.66
C LEU A 8 13.90 -24.85 8.25
N GLU A 9 14.32 -24.61 7.02
CA GLU A 9 14.38 -23.27 6.41
C GLU A 9 12.96 -22.74 6.17
N ASP A 10 12.33 -22.26 7.23
CA ASP A 10 11.10 -21.46 7.22
C ASP A 10 11.40 -19.99 6.85
N ASN A 11 12.29 -19.81 5.85
CA ASN A 11 12.97 -18.55 5.51
C ASN A 11 12.42 -17.90 4.23
N GLY A 12 11.59 -18.60 3.45
CA GLY A 12 11.09 -18.09 2.17
C GLY A 12 10.16 -16.86 2.28
N ALA A 13 9.45 -16.69 3.39
CA ALA A 13 8.53 -15.55 3.60
C ALA A 13 9.04 -14.51 4.62
N ARG A 14 9.84 -14.93 5.61
CA ARG A 14 10.34 -14.05 6.68
C ARG A 14 11.35 -13.02 6.18
N HIS A 15 12.19 -13.37 5.20
CA HIS A 15 13.19 -12.43 4.65
C HIS A 15 12.61 -11.47 3.62
N THR A 16 11.69 -11.92 2.77
CA THR A 16 11.16 -11.14 1.63
C THR A 16 10.44 -9.86 2.05
N PHE A 17 9.71 -9.88 3.16
CA PHE A 17 9.04 -8.68 3.67
C PHE A 17 9.95 -7.82 4.57
N SER A 18 10.93 -8.42 5.24
CA SER A 18 11.86 -7.67 6.10
C SER A 18 12.63 -6.60 5.32
N GLU A 19 12.88 -6.82 4.03
CA GLU A 19 13.56 -5.85 3.18
C GLU A 19 12.67 -4.66 2.78
N ALA A 20 11.35 -4.71 2.96
CA ALA A 20 10.44 -3.64 2.56
C ALA A 20 10.05 -2.71 3.73
N VAL A 21 10.14 -3.20 4.97
CA VAL A 21 9.76 -2.46 6.18
C VAL A 21 10.62 -1.20 6.32
N GLY A 22 9.95 -0.05 6.55
CA GLY A 22 10.61 1.23 6.78
C GLY A 22 11.25 1.89 5.55
N LYS A 23 11.14 1.30 4.36
CA LYS A 23 11.80 1.81 3.14
C LYS A 23 10.97 2.75 2.29
N ASN A 24 9.74 3.10 2.69
CA ASN A 24 8.88 4.01 1.92
C ASN A 24 8.61 3.52 0.46
N VAL A 25 8.57 2.20 0.25
CA VAL A 25 8.36 1.57 -1.07
C VAL A 25 7.02 0.85 -1.21
N ALA A 26 6.26 0.75 -0.13
CA ALA A 26 4.99 0.02 -0.11
C ALA A 26 3.90 0.78 -0.86
N ASN A 27 2.98 0.04 -1.48
CA ASN A 27 1.78 0.60 -2.08
C ASN A 27 0.70 0.84 -1.02
N PRO A 28 0.26 2.10 -0.79
CA PRO A 28 -0.75 2.38 0.22
C PRO A 28 -2.19 2.09 -0.27
N THR A 29 -2.39 1.73 -1.54
CA THR A 29 -3.73 1.59 -2.16
C THR A 29 -4.66 0.68 -1.37
N ALA A 30 -4.19 -0.51 -0.97
CA ALA A 30 -5.04 -1.46 -0.24
C ALA A 30 -5.58 -0.87 1.07
N MET A 31 -4.71 -0.20 1.84
CA MET A 31 -5.09 0.43 3.11
C MET A 31 -6.07 1.60 2.89
N LEU A 32 -5.83 2.43 1.87
CA LEU A 32 -6.73 3.53 1.51
C LEU A 32 -8.12 3.01 1.10
N LEU A 33 -8.19 1.94 0.31
CA LEU A 33 -9.46 1.31 -0.08
C LEU A 33 -10.17 0.65 1.12
N CYS A 34 -9.43 0.11 2.09
CA CYS A 34 -10.02 -0.35 3.34
C CYS A 34 -10.60 0.82 4.14
N ALA A 35 -9.89 1.95 4.22
CA ALA A 35 -10.37 3.15 4.89
C ALA A 35 -11.65 3.71 4.24
N THR A 36 -11.75 3.73 2.90
CA THR A 36 -12.98 4.17 2.21
C THR A 36 -14.16 3.25 2.51
N LYS A 37 -13.95 1.93 2.57
CA LYS A 37 -14.99 0.98 2.99
C LYS A 37 -15.42 1.19 4.44
N MET A 38 -14.48 1.43 5.34
CA MET A 38 -14.77 1.76 6.74
C MET A 38 -15.59 3.05 6.85
N LEU A 39 -15.24 4.11 6.12
CA LEU A 39 -15.99 5.36 6.10
C LEU A 39 -17.44 5.14 5.64
N ARG A 40 -17.68 4.30 4.63
CA ARG A 40 -19.06 3.92 4.25
C ARG A 40 -19.78 3.19 5.37
N HIS A 41 -19.11 2.26 6.05
CA HIS A 41 -19.69 1.49 7.15
C HIS A 41 -20.15 2.37 8.32
N VAL A 42 -19.47 3.48 8.57
CA VAL A 42 -19.83 4.46 9.63
C VAL A 42 -20.64 5.65 9.12
N ASN A 43 -21.31 5.52 7.97
CA ASN A 43 -22.17 6.54 7.34
C ASN A 43 -21.47 7.85 6.94
N LEU A 44 -20.15 7.82 6.72
CA LEU A 44 -19.34 8.94 6.25
C LEU A 44 -19.08 8.85 4.73
N GLN A 45 -20.16 8.67 3.97
CA GLN A 45 -20.09 8.40 2.53
C GLN A 45 -19.43 9.52 1.69
N PRO A 46 -19.68 10.83 1.92
CA PRO A 46 -19.03 11.88 1.13
C PRO A 46 -17.50 11.84 1.21
N TYR A 47 -16.95 11.55 2.40
CA TYR A 47 -15.50 11.41 2.60
C TYR A 47 -14.94 10.15 1.93
N SER A 48 -15.72 9.06 1.94
CA SER A 48 -15.35 7.84 1.21
C SER A 48 -15.26 8.09 -0.28
N ASP A 49 -16.26 8.75 -0.86
CA ASP A 49 -16.32 9.07 -2.29
C ASP A 49 -15.16 10.01 -2.68
N LEU A 50 -14.86 11.03 -1.87
CA LEU A 50 -13.74 11.94 -2.08
C LEU A 50 -12.40 11.19 -2.20
N ILE A 51 -12.08 10.35 -1.21
CA ILE A 51 -10.81 9.60 -1.18
C ILE A 51 -10.76 8.56 -2.30
N LEU A 52 -11.87 7.84 -2.53
CA LEU A 52 -11.92 6.80 -3.58
C LEU A 52 -11.71 7.41 -4.97
N ASN A 53 -12.34 8.56 -5.24
CA ASN A 53 -12.17 9.28 -6.49
C ASN A 53 -10.74 9.81 -6.64
N ALA A 54 -10.14 10.38 -5.59
CA ALA A 54 -8.76 10.84 -5.63
C ALA A 54 -7.76 9.71 -5.93
N VAL A 55 -7.90 8.57 -5.25
CA VAL A 55 -7.08 7.36 -5.52
C VAL A 55 -7.29 6.87 -6.96
N GLY A 56 -8.54 6.81 -7.41
CA GLY A 56 -8.88 6.43 -8.79
C GLY A 56 -8.24 7.34 -9.84
N SER A 57 -8.27 8.67 -9.61
CA SER A 57 -7.65 9.66 -10.49
C SER A 57 -6.13 9.48 -10.60
N VAL A 58 -5.43 9.25 -9.49
CA VAL A 58 -3.98 9.01 -9.48
C VAL A 58 -3.63 7.73 -10.25
N LEU A 59 -4.32 6.63 -9.95
CA LEU A 59 -4.09 5.34 -10.63
C LEU A 59 -4.36 5.42 -12.13
N LYS A 60 -5.45 6.09 -12.52
CA LYS A 60 -5.84 6.29 -13.93
C LYS A 60 -4.85 7.18 -14.67
N ALA A 61 -4.37 8.26 -14.05
CA ALA A 61 -3.36 9.13 -14.64
C ALA A 61 -2.01 8.40 -14.84
N GLY A 62 -1.69 7.47 -13.94
CA GLY A 62 -0.56 6.55 -14.07
C GLY A 62 0.84 7.19 -13.92
N LYS A 63 0.91 8.48 -13.59
CA LYS A 63 2.16 9.22 -13.43
C LYS A 63 2.93 8.87 -12.16
N VAL A 64 2.21 8.57 -11.06
CA VAL A 64 2.77 8.23 -9.76
C VAL A 64 2.35 6.80 -9.42
N ARG A 65 3.31 5.87 -9.42
CA ARG A 65 3.07 4.43 -9.25
C ARG A 65 4.20 3.84 -8.43
N THR A 66 3.85 3.05 -7.42
CA THR A 66 4.83 2.30 -6.63
C THR A 66 5.42 1.14 -7.42
N LYS A 67 6.51 0.57 -6.92
CA LYS A 67 7.29 -0.46 -7.61
C LYS A 67 6.48 -1.70 -7.99
N ASP A 68 5.59 -2.15 -7.11
CA ASP A 68 4.66 -3.25 -7.34
C ASP A 68 3.62 -2.96 -8.43
N LEU A 69 3.35 -1.69 -8.73
CA LEU A 69 2.51 -1.23 -9.84
C LEU A 69 3.31 -0.92 -11.10
N GLY A 70 4.59 -1.31 -11.16
CA GLY A 70 5.48 -1.08 -12.29
C GLY A 70 5.98 0.36 -12.44
N GLY A 71 5.85 1.18 -11.39
CA GLY A 71 6.44 2.52 -11.34
C GLY A 71 7.70 2.57 -10.48
N GLN A 72 8.14 3.78 -10.16
CA GLN A 72 9.33 4.03 -9.33
C GLN A 72 9.06 5.01 -8.18
N SER A 73 7.79 5.38 -7.97
CA SER A 73 7.40 6.30 -6.91
C SER A 73 7.39 5.60 -5.55
N THR A 74 7.63 6.39 -4.52
CA THR A 74 7.58 5.99 -3.11
C THR A 74 6.14 5.98 -2.57
N THR A 75 5.95 5.40 -1.39
CA THR A 75 4.67 5.45 -0.64
C THR A 75 4.24 6.91 -0.43
N ASN A 76 5.19 7.77 -0.04
CA ASN A 76 4.94 9.19 0.21
C ASN A 76 4.52 9.94 -1.06
N GLU A 77 5.24 9.76 -2.19
CA GLU A 77 4.87 10.41 -3.45
C GLU A 77 3.47 9.99 -3.90
N PHE A 78 3.13 8.71 -3.79
CA PHE A 78 1.78 8.23 -4.08
C PHE A 78 0.75 8.89 -3.15
N THR A 79 1.04 8.94 -1.85
CA THR A 79 0.13 9.55 -0.86
C THR A 79 -0.08 11.04 -1.12
N PHE A 80 0.98 11.79 -1.44
CA PHE A 80 0.87 13.20 -1.80
C PHE A 80 0.10 13.43 -3.10
N ALA A 81 0.29 12.56 -4.10
CA ALA A 81 -0.50 12.62 -5.33
C ALA A 81 -1.99 12.42 -5.04
N VAL A 82 -2.35 11.51 -4.13
CA VAL A 82 -3.75 11.32 -3.70
C VAL A 82 -4.27 12.58 -3.00
N ILE A 83 -3.50 13.14 -2.04
CA ILE A 83 -3.88 14.37 -1.33
C ILE A 83 -4.12 15.53 -2.30
N ALA A 84 -3.25 15.69 -3.31
CA ALA A 84 -3.39 16.73 -4.34
C ALA A 84 -4.59 16.55 -5.27
N ASN A 85 -5.24 15.38 -5.25
CA ASN A 85 -6.47 15.08 -6.00
C ASN A 85 -7.71 15.02 -5.09
N LEU A 86 -7.57 15.33 -3.79
CA LEU A 86 -8.72 15.68 -2.96
C LEU A 86 -9.21 17.06 -3.45
N GLY A 87 -10.52 17.18 -3.65
CA GLY A 87 -11.18 18.31 -4.33
C GLY A 87 -10.70 19.70 -3.95
#